data_AF-A0A2N0M1Q4-F1
#
_entry.id   AF-A0A2N0M1Q4-F1
#
_cell.length_a   1.000
_cell.length_b   1.000
_cell.length_c   1.000
_cell.angle_alpha   90.00
_cell.angle_beta   90.00
_cell.angle_gamma   90.00
#
_symmetry.space_group_name_H-M   'P 1'
#
loop_
_entity.id
_entity.type
_entity.pdbx_description
1 polymer ?
#
loop_
_entity_poly.entity_id
_entity_poly.type
_entity_poly.pdbx_seq_one_letter_code
_entity_poly.pdbx_strand_id
1 'polypeptide(L)'
;MITKIIGFIFKLLWRALRLALWLLGTLLRLTVGIAWRQTLGRSNVYVRRDWDDRGLGRVRWSDLHAPRWDTMSGGAQVENPLPLIHAYVWCDKVRGKIGHSCAHGAGPHNIKVCTLRGDNSRRVWGRLLELVGPDRRLEAR
;
A
#
# COMPACT_ATOMS: atom_id res chain seq x y z
N MET A 1 -7.59 40.41 48.76
CA MET A 1 -6.37 39.60 48.48
C MET A 1 -6.73 38.25 47.87
N ILE A 2 -7.69 37.52 48.45
CA ILE A 2 -8.18 36.20 48.00
C ILE A 2 -8.69 36.17 46.55
N THR A 3 -9.45 37.18 46.12
CA THR A 3 -9.98 37.27 44.73
C THR A 3 -8.90 37.40 43.66
N LYS A 4 -7.78 38.09 43.96
CA LYS A 4 -6.64 38.20 43.04
C LYS A 4 -5.89 36.87 42.91
N ILE A 5 -5.79 36.10 44.00
CA ILE A 5 -5.15 34.78 44.03
C ILE A 5 -5.98 33.77 43.22
N ILE A 6 -7.31 33.76 43.40
CA ILE A 6 -8.23 32.90 42.63
C ILE A 6 -8.13 33.19 41.12
N GLY A 7 -8.11 34.47 40.73
CA GLY A 7 -7.95 34.85 39.32
C GLY A 7 -6.59 34.45 38.72
N PHE A 8 -5.53 34.43 39.54
CA PHE A 8 -4.20 33.99 39.10
C PHE A 8 -4.14 32.47 38.91
N ILE A 9 -4.71 31.70 39.83
CA ILE A 9 -4.83 30.24 39.73
C ILE A 9 -5.65 29.86 38.50
N PHE A 10 -6.78 30.53 38.24
CA PHE A 10 -7.60 30.27 37.06
C PHE A 10 -6.83 30.51 35.75
N LYS A 11 -6.05 31.60 35.66
CA LYS A 11 -5.19 31.88 34.50
C LYS A 11 -4.11 30.82 34.29
N LEU A 12 -3.51 30.32 35.36
CA LEU A 12 -2.51 29.24 35.28
C LEU A 12 -3.13 27.93 34.82
N LEU A 13 -4.28 27.54 35.39
CA LEU A 13 -5.03 26.35 34.99
C LEU A 13 -5.45 26.43 33.51
N TRP A 14 -5.91 27.61 33.06
CA TRP A 14 -6.26 27.82 31.67
C TRP A 14 -5.06 27.67 30.72
N ARG A 15 -3.91 28.24 31.08
CA ARG A 15 -2.67 28.08 30.30
C ARG A 15 -2.21 26.63 30.25
N ALA A 16 -2.28 25.91 31.37
CA ALA A 16 -1.92 24.50 31.45
C ALA A 16 -2.84 23.63 30.59
N LEU A 17 -4.16 23.86 30.65
CA LEU A 17 -5.14 23.17 29.81
C LEU A 17 -4.87 23.42 28.32
N ARG A 18 -4.59 24.68 27.95
CA ARG A 18 -4.30 25.05 26.56
C ARG A 18 -3.03 24.38 26.04
N LEU A 19 -1.99 24.28 26.88
CA LEU A 19 -0.76 23.56 26.57
C LEU A 19 -1.02 22.05 26.41
N ALA A 20 -1.79 21.46 27.31
CA ALA A 20 -2.15 20.04 27.26
C ALA A 20 -2.93 19.69 25.99
N LEU A 21 -3.92 20.50 25.61
CA LEU A 21 -4.67 20.34 24.37
C LEU A 21 -3.78 20.49 23.13
N TRP A 22 -2.83 21.43 23.15
CA TRP A 22 -1.88 21.61 22.05
C TRP A 22 -0.92 20.42 21.90
N LEU A 23 -0.38 19.91 23.01
CA LEU A 23 0.46 18.70 23.03
C LEU A 23 -0.32 17.48 22.56
N LEU A 24 -1.54 17.29 23.04
CA LEU A 24 -2.43 16.21 22.62
C LEU A 24 -2.71 16.28 21.11
N GLY A 25 -3.06 17.46 20.60
CA GLY A 25 -3.30 17.65 19.17
C GLY A 25 -2.06 17.39 18.31
N THR A 26 -0.87 17.74 18.80
CA THR A 26 0.41 17.47 18.12
C THR A 26 0.73 15.98 18.11
N LEU A 27 0.56 15.29 19.24
CA LEU A 27 0.69 13.84 19.32
C LEU A 27 -0.27 13.14 18.39
N LEU A 28 -1.54 13.55 18.35
CA LEU A 28 -2.56 12.97 17.47
C LEU A 28 -2.17 13.13 15.99
N ARG A 29 -1.70 14.32 15.59
CA ARG A 29 -1.24 14.57 14.21
C ARG A 29 -0.04 13.71 13.82
N LEU A 30 0.89 13.48 14.75
CA LEU A 30 2.05 12.63 14.50
C LEU A 30 1.65 11.16 14.41
N THR A 31 0.85 10.64 15.34
CA THR A 31 0.46 9.23 15.34
C THR A 31 -0.48 8.90 14.21
N VAL A 32 -1.53 9.71 14.01
CA VAL A 32 -2.46 9.56 12.89
C VAL A 32 -1.73 9.82 11.58
N GLY A 33 -0.91 10.87 11.45
CA GLY A 33 -0.19 11.17 10.20
C GLY A 33 0.83 10.10 9.81
N ILE A 34 1.54 9.50 10.78
CA ILE A 34 2.45 8.37 10.55
C ILE A 34 1.65 7.14 10.16
N ALA A 35 0.63 6.78 10.94
CA ALA A 35 -0.26 5.66 10.62
C ALA A 35 -0.87 5.83 9.23
N TRP A 36 -1.29 7.04 8.87
CA TRP A 36 -1.94 7.33 7.61
C TRP A 36 -0.98 7.27 6.42
N ARG A 37 0.23 7.81 6.57
CA ARG A 37 1.31 7.69 5.56
C ARG A 37 1.71 6.22 5.35
N GLN A 38 1.59 5.41 6.39
CA GLN A 38 1.88 3.99 6.41
C GLN A 38 0.76 3.11 5.82
N THR A 39 -0.50 3.58 5.84
CA THR A 39 -1.69 2.84 5.37
C THR A 39 -2.22 3.31 4.01
N LEU A 40 -2.22 4.61 3.70
CA LEU A 40 -2.71 5.19 2.43
C LEU A 40 -1.69 5.14 1.29
N GLY A 41 -1.63 4.02 0.57
CA GLY A 41 -1.36 4.03 -0.88
C GLY A 41 0.01 4.54 -1.39
N ARG A 42 0.88 5.11 -0.56
CA ARG A 42 2.16 5.71 -1.01
C ARG A 42 3.27 4.68 -1.20
N SER A 43 3.11 3.48 -0.65
CA SER A 43 4.06 2.39 -0.88
C SER A 43 4.05 2.03 -2.36
N ASN A 44 5.23 2.04 -2.97
CA ASN A 44 5.40 1.49 -4.29
C ASN A 44 5.34 -0.04 -4.20
N VAL A 45 4.60 -0.65 -5.12
CA VAL A 45 4.59 -2.09 -5.35
C VAL A 45 5.29 -2.34 -6.67
N TYR A 46 6.24 -3.26 -6.66
CA TYR A 46 6.94 -3.69 -7.86
C TYR A 46 6.25 -4.91 -8.44
N VAL A 47 5.99 -4.84 -9.73
CA VAL A 47 5.11 -5.78 -10.46
C VAL A 47 5.77 -6.19 -11.77
N ARG A 48 5.45 -7.39 -12.25
CA ARG A 48 5.85 -7.91 -13.56
C ARG A 48 4.64 -8.43 -14.32
N ARG A 49 4.72 -8.60 -15.64
CA ARG A 49 3.63 -9.20 -16.44
C ARG A 49 3.65 -10.71 -16.37
N ASP A 50 4.86 -11.25 -16.48
CA ASP A 50 5.20 -12.64 -16.28
C ASP A 50 6.29 -12.73 -15.21
N TRP A 51 6.39 -13.87 -14.53
CA TRP A 51 7.27 -14.03 -13.37
C TRP A 51 8.76 -13.95 -13.71
N ASP A 52 9.12 -14.35 -14.93
CA ASP A 52 10.47 -14.36 -15.50
C ASP A 52 10.73 -13.20 -16.47
N ASP A 53 9.77 -12.29 -16.64
CA ASP A 53 9.92 -11.11 -17.47
C ASP A 53 11.08 -10.25 -16.94
N ARG A 54 11.96 -9.77 -17.82
CA ARG A 54 13.02 -8.82 -17.47
C ARG A 54 12.46 -7.44 -17.14
N GLY A 55 11.26 -7.13 -17.62
CA GLY A 55 10.53 -5.91 -17.31
C GLY A 55 10.13 -5.83 -15.84
N LEU A 56 10.40 -4.67 -15.22
CA LEU A 56 9.94 -4.35 -13.87
C LEU A 56 9.11 -3.06 -13.90
N GLY A 57 7.84 -3.22 -13.53
CA GLY A 57 6.90 -2.14 -13.32
C GLY A 57 6.85 -1.70 -11.85
N ARG A 58 6.45 -0.46 -11.63
CA ARG A 58 6.21 0.14 -10.33
C ARG A 58 4.87 0.84 -10.32
N VAL A 59 4.03 0.50 -9.36
CA VAL A 59 2.68 1.06 -9.17
C VAL A 59 2.52 1.56 -7.75
N ARG A 60 1.57 2.46 -7.50
CA ARG A 60 1.17 2.79 -6.13
C ARG A 60 0.36 1.64 -5.57
N TRP A 61 0.47 1.39 -4.27
CA TRP A 61 -0.36 0.40 -3.59
C TRP A 61 -1.87 0.64 -3.81
N SER A 62 -2.29 1.90 -3.87
CA SER A 62 -3.69 2.28 -4.13
C SER A 62 -4.22 1.85 -5.49
N ASP A 63 -3.32 1.65 -6.46
CA ASP A 63 -3.67 1.35 -7.85
C ASP A 63 -3.62 -0.17 -8.13
N LEU A 64 -3.30 -0.97 -7.10
CA LEU A 64 -3.26 -2.42 -7.16
C LEU A 64 -4.65 -2.98 -6.78
N HIS A 65 -5.31 -3.65 -7.71
CA HIS A 65 -6.69 -4.11 -7.57
C HIS A 65 -6.79 -5.64 -7.54
N ALA A 66 -7.72 -6.14 -6.71
CA ALA A 66 -8.01 -7.57 -6.54
C ALA A 66 -6.77 -8.49 -6.40
N PRO A 67 -5.84 -8.23 -5.46
CA PRO A 67 -4.73 -9.15 -5.22
C PRO A 67 -5.25 -10.53 -4.81
N ARG A 68 -4.68 -11.58 -5.41
CA ARG A 68 -5.06 -12.97 -5.16
C ARG A 68 -3.96 -13.93 -5.57
N TRP A 69 -3.97 -15.12 -4.99
CA TRP A 69 -3.16 -16.22 -5.49
C TRP A 69 -3.69 -16.66 -6.86
N ASP A 70 -2.80 -16.79 -7.84
CA ASP A 70 -3.13 -17.31 -9.17
C ASP A 70 -1.90 -18.02 -9.78
N THR A 71 -2.13 -18.95 -10.70
CA THR A 71 -1.06 -19.62 -11.46
C THR A 71 -1.00 -19.09 -12.88
N MET A 72 -2.07 -18.50 -13.42
CA MET A 72 -2.04 -18.00 -14.78
C MET A 72 -1.37 -16.63 -14.84
N SER A 73 -0.34 -16.49 -15.67
CA SER A 73 0.36 -15.24 -15.91
C SER A 73 -0.52 -14.19 -16.58
N GLY A 74 -0.13 -12.92 -16.47
CA GLY A 74 -0.85 -11.84 -17.11
C GLY A 74 -0.43 -11.64 -18.56
N GLY A 75 0.86 -11.79 -18.85
CA GLY A 75 1.50 -11.52 -20.14
C GLY A 75 1.12 -12.54 -21.18
N ALA A 76 1.93 -13.60 -21.25
CA ALA A 76 1.75 -14.68 -22.21
C ALA A 76 0.53 -15.58 -21.92
N GLN A 77 -0.17 -15.36 -20.80
CA GLN A 77 -1.30 -16.20 -20.35
C GLN A 77 -0.90 -17.68 -20.19
N VAL A 78 0.36 -17.92 -19.83
CA VAL A 78 0.92 -19.24 -19.50
C VAL A 78 0.82 -19.53 -18.01
N GLU A 79 0.82 -20.80 -17.65
CA GLU A 79 0.86 -21.23 -16.26
C GLU A 79 2.25 -20.99 -15.65
N ASN A 80 2.27 -20.42 -14.44
CA ASN A 80 3.48 -20.19 -13.66
C ASN A 80 3.91 -21.49 -12.97
N PRO A 81 5.23 -21.72 -12.78
CA PRO A 81 5.73 -22.89 -12.08
C PRO A 81 5.22 -23.04 -10.65
N LEU A 82 4.89 -21.92 -10.00
CA LEU A 82 4.34 -21.85 -8.65
C LEU A 82 3.20 -20.81 -8.60
N PRO A 83 2.22 -20.97 -7.69
CA PRO A 83 1.25 -19.92 -7.40
C PRO A 83 1.95 -18.62 -6.98
N LEU A 84 1.54 -17.51 -7.60
CA LEU A 84 2.04 -16.17 -7.28
C LEU A 84 0.89 -15.25 -6.89
N ILE A 85 1.22 -14.14 -6.22
CA ILE A 85 0.23 -13.10 -5.96
C ILE A 85 0.09 -12.25 -7.22
N HIS A 86 -1.06 -12.39 -7.86
CA HIS A 86 -1.48 -11.60 -9.00
C HIS A 86 -2.44 -10.50 -8.59
N ALA A 87 -2.46 -9.43 -9.35
CA ALA A 87 -3.38 -8.31 -9.20
C ALA A 87 -3.66 -7.67 -10.57
N TYR A 88 -4.56 -6.70 -10.59
CA TYR A 88 -4.86 -5.89 -11.76
C TYR A 88 -4.46 -4.44 -11.53
N VAL A 89 -3.99 -3.78 -12.58
CA VAL A 89 -3.67 -2.35 -12.56
C VAL A 89 -3.98 -1.74 -13.91
N TRP A 90 -4.42 -0.48 -13.91
CA TRP A 90 -4.55 0.30 -15.14
C TRP A 90 -3.18 0.61 -15.73
N CYS A 91 -3.01 0.34 -17.02
CA CYS A 91 -1.73 0.44 -17.71
C CYS A 91 -1.04 1.81 -17.58
N ASP A 92 -1.80 2.91 -17.52
CA ASP A 92 -1.29 4.28 -17.42
C ASP A 92 -0.70 4.60 -16.03
N LYS A 93 -1.04 3.81 -15.01
CA LYS A 93 -0.54 3.95 -13.64
C LYS A 93 0.81 3.27 -13.43
N VAL A 94 1.22 2.39 -14.33
CA VAL A 94 2.51 1.71 -14.23
C VAL A 94 3.65 2.63 -14.67
N ARG A 95 4.72 2.64 -13.89
CA ARG A 95 5.99 3.29 -14.23
C ARG A 95 7.07 2.23 -14.40
N GLY A 96 8.03 2.45 -15.29
CA GLY A 96 9.11 1.50 -15.57
C GLY A 96 8.89 0.78 -16.90
N LYS A 97 9.68 -0.27 -17.15
CA LYS A 97 9.63 -1.07 -18.37
C LYS A 97 8.84 -2.32 -18.08
N ILE A 98 7.62 -2.42 -18.59
CA ILE A 98 6.75 -3.58 -18.39
C ILE A 98 6.10 -3.94 -19.73
N GLY A 99 5.91 -5.22 -20.01
CA GLY A 99 5.28 -5.68 -21.25
C GLY A 99 3.80 -5.33 -21.33
N HIS A 100 3.47 -4.15 -21.85
CA HIS A 100 2.11 -3.80 -22.21
C HIS A 100 2.12 -2.85 -23.41
N SER A 101 1.33 -3.18 -24.43
CA SER A 101 1.10 -2.27 -25.53
C SER A 101 -0.39 -1.94 -25.55
N CYS A 102 -0.71 -0.65 -25.64
CA CYS A 102 -2.03 -0.24 -26.13
C CYS A 102 -2.15 -0.48 -27.65
N ALA A 103 -1.21 -1.22 -28.26
CA ALA A 103 -1.26 -1.56 -29.67
C ALA A 103 -2.35 -2.60 -29.96
N HIS A 104 -2.76 -3.39 -28.96
CA HIS A 104 -3.79 -4.42 -29.11
C HIS A 104 -5.20 -3.95 -28.71
N GLY A 105 -5.41 -2.65 -28.45
CA GLY A 105 -6.72 -2.10 -28.11
C GLY A 105 -6.66 -0.70 -27.49
N ALA A 106 -7.81 -0.04 -27.34
CA ALA A 106 -7.88 1.29 -26.74
C ALA A 106 -7.33 1.28 -25.30
N GLY A 107 -6.44 2.22 -25.00
CA GLY A 107 -5.95 2.49 -23.65
C GLY A 107 -6.72 3.63 -22.99
N PRO A 108 -6.67 3.76 -21.64
CA PRO A 108 -6.06 2.81 -20.72
C PRO A 108 -6.90 1.53 -20.55
N HIS A 109 -6.26 0.41 -20.26
CA HIS A 109 -6.91 -0.87 -19.94
C HIS A 109 -6.28 -1.53 -18.71
N ASN A 110 -7.02 -2.43 -18.07
CA ASN A 110 -6.51 -3.21 -16.95
C ASN A 110 -5.60 -4.32 -17.44
N ILE A 111 -4.39 -4.38 -16.88
CA ILE A 111 -3.44 -5.46 -17.10
C ILE A 111 -3.31 -6.28 -15.82
N LYS A 112 -3.24 -7.60 -15.98
CA LYS A 112 -2.90 -8.52 -14.89
C LYS A 112 -1.40 -8.49 -14.65
N VAL A 113 -0.97 -8.44 -13.42
CA VAL A 113 0.44 -8.39 -13.04
C VAL A 113 0.70 -9.32 -11.87
N CYS A 114 1.91 -9.90 -11.80
CA CYS A 114 2.37 -10.64 -10.64
C CYS A 114 3.32 -9.81 -9.78
N THR A 115 3.32 -10.09 -8.49
CA THR A 115 4.29 -9.56 -7.52
C THR A 115 5.20 -10.67 -7.05
N LEU A 116 6.50 -10.39 -6.99
CA LEU A 116 7.49 -11.31 -6.43
C LEU A 116 8.01 -10.79 -5.10
N ARG A 117 8.32 -11.72 -4.18
CA ARG A 117 8.92 -11.41 -2.88
C ARG A 117 10.25 -10.67 -3.04
N GLY A 118 11.08 -11.09 -4.00
CA GLY A 118 12.41 -10.50 -4.24
C GLY A 118 12.38 -9.05 -4.74
N ASP A 119 11.32 -8.66 -5.44
CA ASP A 119 11.20 -7.29 -5.99
C ASP A 119 10.62 -6.30 -4.98
N ASN A 120 10.01 -6.79 -3.90
CA ASN A 120 9.23 -5.99 -2.98
C ASN A 120 9.83 -5.97 -1.57
N SER A 121 9.74 -4.82 -0.90
CA SER A 121 10.15 -4.71 0.50
C SER A 121 9.36 -5.69 1.38
N ARG A 122 9.98 -6.17 2.47
CA ARG A 122 9.33 -7.08 3.45
C ARG A 122 7.97 -6.56 3.92
N ARG A 123 7.83 -5.25 4.10
CA ARG A 123 6.59 -4.59 4.49
C ARG A 123 5.49 -4.73 3.44
N VAL A 124 5.81 -4.44 2.18
CA VAL A 124 4.85 -4.55 1.07
C VAL A 124 4.43 -6.01 0.87
N TRP A 125 5.41 -6.92 0.91
CA TRP A 125 5.14 -8.35 0.82
C TRP A 125 4.27 -8.87 1.97
N GLY A 126 4.56 -8.48 3.21
CA GLY A 126 3.75 -8.83 4.38
C GLY A 126 2.30 -8.34 4.24
N ARG A 127 2.11 -7.09 3.79
CA ARG A 127 0.78 -6.54 3.55
C ARG A 127 0.02 -7.27 2.43
N LEU A 128 0.72 -7.73 1.39
CA LEU A 128 0.11 -8.55 0.34
C LEU A 128 -0.38 -9.87 0.91
N LEU A 129 0.45 -10.56 1.70
CA LEU A 129 0.09 -11.83 2.35
C LEU A 129 -1.10 -11.68 3.31
N GLU A 130 -1.11 -10.63 4.12
CA GLU A 130 -2.24 -10.31 5.01
C GLU A 130 -3.55 -10.13 4.22
N LEU A 131 -3.46 -9.52 3.04
CA LEU A 131 -4.62 -9.26 2.19
C LEU A 131 -5.12 -10.51 1.48
N VAL A 132 -4.22 -11.33 0.93
CA VAL A 132 -4.61 -12.51 0.14
C VAL A 132 -4.83 -13.76 0.99
N GLY A 133 -4.35 -13.77 2.22
CA GLY A 133 -4.37 -14.93 3.11
C GLY A 133 -3.38 -16.03 2.69
N PRO A 134 -3.40 -17.18 3.38
CA PRO A 134 -2.58 -18.33 2.99
C PRO A 134 -2.96 -18.80 1.58
N ASP A 135 -2.00 -19.36 0.85
CA ASP A 135 -2.33 -20.03 -0.40
C ASP A 135 -3.06 -21.34 -0.11
N ARG A 136 -4.39 -21.30 -0.23
CA ARG A 136 -5.25 -22.47 -0.01
C ARG A 136 -4.92 -23.66 -0.91
N ARG A 137 -4.16 -23.45 -2.00
CA ARG A 137 -3.69 -24.56 -2.86
C ARG A 137 -2.48 -25.29 -2.29
N LEU A 138 -1.71 -24.65 -1.41
CA LEU A 138 -0.64 -25.30 -0.66
C LEU A 138 -1.15 -26.02 0.59
N GLU A 139 -2.34 -25.68 1.08
CA GLU A 139 -2.98 -26.36 2.20
C GLU A 139 -3.63 -27.71 1.82
N ALA A 140 -3.91 -27.91 0.52
CA ALA A 140 -4.58 -29.11 0.00
C ALA A 140 -3.61 -30.21 -0.48
N ARG A 141 -2.30 -30.06 -0.21
CA ARG A 141 -1.26 -31.05 -0.49
C ARG A 141 -0.64 -31.53 0.82
#